data_AF-R1IJ93-F1
#
_entry.id   AF-R1IJ93-F1
#
_cell.length_a   1.000
_cell.length_b   1.000
_cell.length_c   1.000
_cell.angle_alpha   90.00
_cell.angle_beta   90.00
_cell.angle_gamma   90.00
#
_symmetry.space_group_name_H-M   'P 1'
#
loop_
_entity.id
_entity.type
_entity.pdbx_description
1 polymer ?
#
loop_
_entity_poly.entity_id
_entity_poly.type
_entity_poly.pdbx_seq_one_letter_code
_entity_poly.pdbx_strand_id
1 'polypeptide(L)'
;MTALRQCQNGELLSDSFRAQLNTLSEEIALVMQAEGLNAASDDVLQHALQVAKATAENHSSMNRDVHFKRHSEIDFITGYLISRAESHDIAVPENRALYQAIKNLEQSYDHA
;
A
#
# COMPACT_ATOMS: atom_id res chain seq x y z
N MET A 1 -4.14 1.30 1.11
CA MET A 1 -4.99 1.56 2.30
C MET A 1 -5.96 2.72 2.11
N THR A 2 -5.50 3.95 1.85
CA THR A 2 -6.39 5.13 1.72
C THR A 2 -7.49 4.97 0.68
N ALA A 3 -7.21 4.31 -0.44
CA ALA A 3 -8.21 4.03 -1.48
C ALA A 3 -9.34 3.11 -0.99
N LEU A 4 -9.05 2.07 -0.20
CA LEU A 4 -10.07 1.18 0.37
C LEU A 4 -10.89 1.84 1.49
N ARG A 5 -10.24 2.72 2.26
CA ARG A 5 -10.87 3.41 3.40
C ARG A 5 -11.54 4.73 3.02
N GLN A 6 -11.35 5.19 1.78
CA GLN A 6 -11.83 6.47 1.28
C GLN A 6 -11.45 7.67 2.17
N CYS A 7 -10.26 7.61 2.76
CA CYS A 7 -9.76 8.58 3.73
C CYS A 7 -8.64 9.48 3.17
N GLN A 8 -8.34 10.56 3.88
CA GLN A 8 -7.14 11.39 3.65
C GLN A 8 -5.87 10.68 4.15
N ASN A 9 -4.70 11.09 3.67
CA ASN A 9 -3.43 10.50 4.06
C ASN A 9 -3.17 10.64 5.57
N GLY A 10 -3.56 11.77 6.16
CA GLY A 10 -3.36 12.04 7.59
C GLY A 10 -4.12 11.08 8.51
N GLU A 11 -5.22 10.49 8.04
CA GLU A 11 -6.00 9.52 8.83
C GLU A 11 -5.22 8.22 9.08
N LEU A 12 -4.23 7.91 8.24
CA LEU A 12 -3.31 6.78 8.44
C LEU A 12 -2.43 6.94 9.69
N LEU A 13 -2.31 8.14 10.24
CA LEU A 13 -1.55 8.40 11.48
C LEU A 13 -2.29 7.94 12.74
N SER A 14 -3.56 7.57 12.63
CA SER A 14 -4.33 7.07 13.78
C SER A 14 -3.85 5.70 14.24
N ASP A 15 -3.97 5.44 15.55
CA ASP A 15 -3.58 4.17 16.17
C ASP A 15 -4.30 2.96 15.56
N SER A 16 -5.50 3.18 14.99
CA SER A 16 -6.30 2.14 14.33
C SER A 16 -5.59 1.47 13.15
N PHE A 17 -4.69 2.18 12.47
CA PHE A 17 -3.93 1.66 11.34
C PHE A 17 -2.52 1.19 11.72
N ARG A 18 -2.09 1.43 12.96
CA ARG A 18 -0.69 1.22 13.36
C ARG A 18 -0.23 -0.23 13.18
N ALA A 19 -1.04 -1.18 13.62
CA ALA A 19 -0.71 -2.60 13.49
C ALA A 19 -0.57 -3.01 12.02
N GLN A 20 -1.52 -2.60 11.17
CA GLN A 20 -1.50 -2.91 9.74
C GLN A 20 -0.30 -2.26 9.03
N LEU A 21 0.02 -1.00 9.36
CA LEU A 21 1.17 -0.30 8.80
C LEU A 21 2.50 -0.95 9.22
N ASN A 22 2.61 -1.45 10.45
CA ASN A 22 3.79 -2.20 10.89
C ASN A 22 3.97 -3.47 10.03
N THR A 23 2.93 -4.30 9.90
CA THR A 23 2.97 -5.54 9.10
C THR A 23 3.32 -5.26 7.64
N LEU A 24 2.72 -4.22 7.03
CA LEU A 24 3.07 -3.82 5.67
C LEU A 24 4.53 -3.39 5.54
N SER A 25 5.05 -2.66 6.53
CA SER A 25 6.42 -2.17 6.51
C SER A 25 7.44 -3.31 6.71
N GLU A 26 7.10 -4.31 7.52
CA GLU A 26 7.88 -5.55 7.66
C GLU A 26 7.96 -6.33 6.35
N GLU A 27 6.82 -6.56 5.69
CA GLU A 27 6.77 -7.22 4.38
C GLU A 27 7.58 -6.47 3.32
N ILE A 28 7.42 -5.16 3.23
CA ILE A 28 8.15 -4.32 2.27
C ILE A 28 9.66 -4.39 2.55
N ALA A 29 10.06 -4.27 3.82
CA ALA A 29 11.48 -4.32 4.19
C ALA A 29 12.13 -5.66 3.83
N LEU A 30 11.44 -6.78 4.03
CA LEU A 30 11.94 -8.10 3.63
C LEU A 30 12.22 -8.17 2.12
N VAL A 31 11.30 -7.66 1.29
CA VAL A 31 11.47 -7.62 -0.16
C VAL A 31 12.63 -6.70 -0.56
N MET A 32 12.72 -5.51 0.05
CA MET A 32 13.83 -4.58 -0.21
C MET A 32 15.19 -5.20 0.15
N GLN A 33 15.28 -5.91 1.27
CA GLN A 33 16.49 -6.61 1.70
C GLN A 33 16.90 -7.70 0.71
N ALA A 34 15.94 -8.48 0.19
CA ALA A 34 16.22 -9.50 -0.83
C ALA A 34 16.68 -8.90 -2.17
N GLU A 35 16.25 -7.68 -2.50
CA GLU A 35 16.77 -6.90 -3.64
C GLU A 35 18.14 -6.25 -3.35
N GLY A 36 18.75 -6.52 -2.19
CA GLY A 36 20.07 -6.02 -1.80
C GLY A 36 20.07 -4.59 -1.24
N LEU A 37 18.91 -4.04 -0.92
CA LEU A 37 18.79 -2.72 -0.28
C LEU A 37 18.83 -2.86 1.24
N ASN A 38 19.61 -2.00 1.90
CA ASN A 38 19.59 -1.93 3.35
C ASN A 38 18.35 -1.15 3.80
N ALA A 39 17.29 -1.87 4.16
CA ALA A 39 16.02 -1.29 4.62
C ALA A 39 15.57 -2.00 5.90
N ALA A 40 15.47 -1.27 7.01
CA ALA A 40 14.80 -1.76 8.21
C ALA A 40 13.29 -1.48 8.12
N SER A 41 12.47 -2.36 8.70
CA SER A 41 11.01 -2.19 8.76
C SER A 41 10.61 -0.88 9.42
N ASP A 42 11.33 -0.48 10.48
CA ASP A 42 11.11 0.79 11.17
C ASP A 42 11.38 2.00 10.26
N ASP A 43 12.43 1.95 9.43
CA ASP A 43 12.74 3.04 8.50
C ASP A 43 11.65 3.18 7.42
N VAL A 44 11.19 2.04 6.87
CA VAL A 44 10.08 2.00 5.91
C VAL A 44 8.81 2.59 6.52
N LEU A 45 8.48 2.19 7.75
CA LEU A 45 7.32 2.68 8.47
C LEU A 45 7.43 4.18 8.74
N GLN A 46 8.55 4.65 9.29
CA GLN A 46 8.76 6.07 9.58
C GLN A 46 8.66 6.91 8.31
N HIS A 47 9.21 6.43 7.19
CA HIS A 47 9.09 7.11 5.91
C HIS A 47 7.63 7.23 5.46
N ALA A 48 6.87 6.13 5.53
CA ALA A 48 5.45 6.14 5.19
C ALA A 48 4.64 7.12 6.05
N LEU A 49 4.89 7.14 7.37
CA LEU A 49 4.23 8.07 8.29
C LEU A 49 4.64 9.52 8.05
N GLN A 50 5.90 9.77 7.70
CA GLN A 50 6.37 11.11 7.38
C GLN A 50 5.68 11.65 6.13
N VAL A 51 5.53 10.82 5.08
CA VAL A 51 4.77 11.19 3.88
C VAL A 51 3.30 11.44 4.21
N ALA A 52 2.68 10.55 5.00
CA ALA A 52 1.29 10.70 5.44
C ALA A 52 1.07 12.01 6.22
N LYS A 53 2.02 12.37 7.10
CA LYS A 53 2.00 13.62 7.86
C LYS A 53 2.22 14.85 6.98
N ALA A 54 3.20 14.81 6.09
CA ALA A 54 3.53 15.93 5.20
C ALA A 54 2.41 16.23 4.20
N THR A 55 1.57 15.23 3.89
CA THR A 55 0.46 15.33 2.95
C THR A 55 -0.89 15.07 3.62
N ALA A 56 -1.02 15.39 4.91
CA ALA A 56 -2.12 14.93 5.75
C ALA A 56 -3.52 15.25 5.19
N GLU A 57 -3.71 16.44 4.63
CA GLU A 57 -4.99 16.89 4.06
C GLU A 57 -5.26 16.36 2.64
N ASN A 58 -4.26 15.72 2.02
CA ASN A 58 -4.37 15.23 0.65
C ASN A 58 -4.99 13.83 0.62
N HIS A 59 -5.62 13.52 -0.52
CA HIS A 59 -5.93 12.16 -0.91
C HIS A 59 -4.85 11.62 -1.85
N SER A 60 -4.47 10.36 -1.69
CA SER A 60 -3.56 9.69 -2.64
C SER A 60 -4.18 9.62 -4.05
N SER A 61 -3.35 9.57 -5.09
CA SER A 61 -3.83 9.44 -6.47
C SER A 61 -4.72 8.20 -6.63
N MET A 62 -4.26 7.04 -6.15
CA MET A 62 -5.03 5.80 -6.15
C MET A 62 -6.38 5.93 -5.44
N ASN A 63 -6.47 6.71 -4.36
CA ASN A 63 -7.74 6.99 -3.70
C ASN A 63 -8.67 7.80 -4.61
N ARG A 64 -8.15 8.81 -5.32
CA ARG A 64 -8.93 9.59 -6.28
C ARG A 64 -9.38 8.75 -7.48
N ASP A 65 -8.53 7.87 -7.99
CA ASP A 65 -8.90 6.95 -9.07
C ASP A 65 -10.08 6.07 -8.64
N VAL A 66 -9.97 5.43 -7.47
CA VAL A 66 -11.07 4.62 -6.90
C VAL A 66 -12.33 5.44 -6.65
N HIS A 67 -12.19 6.67 -6.14
CA HIS A 67 -13.32 7.57 -5.89
C HIS A 67 -14.08 7.92 -7.18
N PHE A 68 -13.34 8.17 -8.27
CA PHE A 68 -13.91 8.49 -9.59
C PHE A 68 -14.15 7.25 -10.47
N LYS A 69 -14.06 6.04 -9.92
CA LYS A 69 -14.21 4.77 -10.65
C LYS A 69 -13.29 4.64 -11.87
N ARG A 70 -12.02 5.00 -11.71
CA ARG A 70 -10.96 4.85 -12.70
C ARG A 70 -10.02 3.73 -12.25
N HIS A 71 -9.38 3.07 -13.21
CA HIS A 71 -8.28 2.17 -12.89
C HIS A 71 -7.10 2.96 -12.31
N SER A 72 -6.53 2.43 -11.24
CA SER A 72 -5.39 3.02 -10.54
C SER A 72 -4.07 2.38 -10.96
N GLU A 73 -2.97 2.94 -10.46
CA GLU A 73 -1.61 2.43 -10.66
C GLU A 73 -1.25 1.23 -9.74
N ILE A 74 -2.25 0.56 -9.15
CA ILE A 74 -2.04 -0.52 -8.17
C ILE A 74 -1.14 -1.66 -8.70
N ASP A 75 -1.23 -1.98 -9.99
CA ASP A 75 -0.41 -3.01 -10.65
C ASP A 75 1.07 -2.63 -10.68
N PHE A 76 1.38 -1.34 -10.87
CA PHE A 76 2.75 -0.85 -10.97
C PHE A 76 3.41 -0.62 -9.60
N ILE A 77 2.62 -0.37 -8.55
CA ILE A 77 3.12 -0.12 -7.21
C ILE A 77 3.13 -1.43 -6.39
N THR A 78 1.95 -1.91 -6.02
CA THR A 78 1.83 -3.08 -5.15
C THR A 78 1.98 -4.38 -5.94
N GLY A 79 1.50 -4.42 -7.19
CA GLY A 79 1.71 -5.57 -8.07
C GLY A 79 3.20 -5.83 -8.34
N TYR A 80 3.99 -4.78 -8.57
CA TYR A 80 5.45 -4.89 -8.71
C TYR A 80 6.12 -5.44 -7.44
N LEU A 81 5.76 -4.90 -6.27
CA LEU A 81 6.28 -5.40 -4.98
C LEU A 81 5.98 -6.91 -4.80
N ILE A 82 4.75 -7.33 -5.09
CA ILE A 82 4.33 -8.74 -5.00
C ILE A 82 5.14 -9.61 -5.96
N SER A 83 5.33 -9.16 -7.20
CA SER A 83 6.14 -9.89 -8.18
C SER A 83 7.60 -10.05 -7.73
N ARG A 84 8.19 -9.03 -7.10
CA ARG A 84 9.53 -9.13 -6.50
C ARG A 84 9.56 -10.10 -5.32
N ALA A 85 8.57 -10.03 -4.43
CA ALA A 85 8.45 -10.96 -3.32
C ALA A 85 8.38 -12.42 -3.82
N GLU A 86 7.59 -12.69 -4.85
CA GLU A 86 7.46 -14.01 -5.46
C GLU A 86 8.78 -14.51 -6.06
N SER A 87 9.58 -13.64 -6.69
CA SER A 87 10.90 -14.04 -7.23
C SER A 87 11.93 -14.43 -6.16
N HIS A 88 11.70 -14.02 -4.91
CA HIS A 88 12.57 -14.30 -3.76
C HIS A 88 11.92 -15.27 -2.76
N ASP A 89 10.79 -15.90 -3.11
CA ASP A 89 10.01 -16.77 -2.21
C ASP A 89 9.59 -16.11 -0.87
N ILE A 90 9.35 -14.79 -0.90
CA ILE A 90 8.92 -14.01 0.27
C ILE A 90 7.40 -13.92 0.32
N ALA A 91 6.83 -14.26 1.46
CA ALA A 91 5.40 -14.08 1.72
C ALA A 91 5.09 -12.61 2.03
N VAL A 92 4.15 -12.03 1.28
CA VAL A 92 3.61 -10.67 1.48
C VAL A 92 2.08 -10.66 1.58
N PRO A 93 1.49 -11.41 2.53
CA PRO A 93 0.04 -11.62 2.60
C PRO A 93 -0.76 -10.32 2.76
N GLU A 94 -0.29 -9.35 3.53
CA GLU A 94 -1.01 -8.10 3.79
C GLU A 94 -1.00 -7.20 2.54
N ASN A 95 0.15 -7.07 1.87
CA ASN A 95 0.23 -6.37 0.58
C ASN A 95 -0.63 -7.06 -0.49
N ARG A 96 -0.64 -8.40 -0.54
CA ARG A 96 -1.49 -9.17 -1.47
C ARG A 96 -2.97 -8.98 -1.19
N ALA A 97 -3.38 -8.94 0.08
CA ALA A 97 -4.76 -8.69 0.47
C ALA A 97 -5.21 -7.29 0.03
N LEU A 98 -4.38 -6.26 0.24
CA LEU A 98 -4.67 -4.90 -0.22
C LEU A 98 -4.75 -4.80 -1.75
N TYR A 99 -3.82 -5.44 -2.45
CA TYR A 99 -3.81 -5.52 -3.91
C TYR A 99 -5.11 -6.12 -4.44
N GLN A 100 -5.48 -7.31 -3.95
CA GLN A 100 -6.69 -8.00 -4.39
C GLN A 100 -7.96 -7.21 -4.08
N ALA A 101 -8.03 -6.56 -2.91
CA ALA A 101 -9.17 -5.74 -2.54
C ALA A 101 -9.37 -4.56 -3.51
N ILE A 102 -8.28 -3.90 -3.93
CA ILE A 102 -8.36 -2.83 -4.93
C ILE A 102 -8.74 -3.39 -6.31
N LYS A 103 -8.12 -4.49 -6.75
CA LYS A 103 -8.45 -5.11 -8.06
C LYS A 103 -9.92 -5.53 -8.14
N ASN A 104 -10.45 -6.14 -7.08
CA ASN A 104 -11.86 -6.52 -7.01
C ASN A 104 -12.78 -5.29 -7.06
N LEU A 105 -12.39 -4.21 -6.39
CA LEU A 105 -13.14 -2.95 -6.42
C LEU A 105 -13.12 -2.33 -7.83
N GLU A 106 -11.97 -2.30 -8.49
CA GLU A 106 -11.86 -1.80 -9.87
C GLU A 106 -12.65 -2.64 -10.88
N GLN A 107 -12.60 -3.97 -10.78
CA GLN A 107 -13.40 -4.86 -11.63
C GLN A 107 -14.90 -4.60 -11.51
N SER A 108 -15.37 -4.11 -10.36
CA SER A 108 -16.78 -3.74 -10.17
C SER A 108 -17.19 -2.52 -11.00
N TYR A 109 -16.24 -1.73 -11.51
CA TYR A 109 -16.53 -0.57 -12.35
C TYR A 109 -16.96 -0.98 -13.76
N ASP A 110 -16.33 -2.02 -14.31
CA ASP A 110 -16.58 -2.50 -15.67
C ASP A 110 -17.93 -3.22 -15.82
N HIS A 111 -18.53 -3.59 -14.69
CA HIS A 111 -19.82 -4.30 -14.62
C HIS A 111 -20.98 -3.39 -14.19
N ALA A 112 -20.74 -2.08 -14.05
CA ALA A 112 -21.71 -1.08 -13.60
C ALA A 112 -22.19 -0.17 -14.73
#